data_AF-A0A4Y2HD89-F1
#
_entry.id   AF-A0A4Y2HD89-F1
#
_cell.length_a   1.000
_cell.length_b   1.000
_cell.length_c   1.000
_cell.angle_alpha   90.00
_cell.angle_beta   90.00
_cell.angle_gamma   90.00
#
_symmetry.space_group_name_H-M   'P 1'
#
loop_
_entity.id
_entity.type
_entity.pdbx_description
1 polymer ?
#
loop_
_entity_poly.entity_id
_entity_poly.type
_entity_poly.pdbx_seq_one_letter_code
_entity_poly.pdbx_strand_id
1 'polypeptide(L)'
;MKSGDLLVESSSLKQSEQLLSITKFGDIPITVSAHASLNYTRGVMWSDEFLMVSDAEFVSELEAQKVIAARRITLKRDGQIIPTRHVILKFDTTALLKTNYCRLYQL
;
A
#
# COMPACT_ATOMS: atom_id res chain seq x y z
N MET A 1 -13.70 1.90 10.82
CA MET A 1 -13.66 1.45 12.23
C MET A 1 -14.97 1.83 12.88
N LYS A 2 -15.59 0.90 13.59
CA LYS A 2 -16.78 1.16 14.41
C LYS A 2 -16.32 1.70 15.75
N SER A 3 -17.22 2.37 16.47
CA SER A 3 -16.95 2.75 17.86
C SER A 3 -16.68 1.48 18.68
N GLY A 4 -15.54 1.42 19.37
CA GLY A 4 -15.07 0.24 20.12
C GLY A 4 -13.92 -0.54 19.48
N ASP A 5 -13.60 -0.30 18.20
CA ASP A 5 -12.42 -0.91 17.56
C ASP A 5 -11.13 -0.22 18.07
N LEU A 6 -10.09 -1.00 18.34
CA LEU A 6 -8.75 -0.51 18.69
C LEU A 6 -7.78 -0.74 17.53
N LEU A 7 -6.98 0.28 17.21
CA LEU A 7 -5.84 0.16 16.30
C LEU A 7 -4.58 -0.14 17.11
N VAL A 8 -3.87 -1.19 16.74
CA VAL A 8 -2.61 -1.58 17.39
C VAL A 8 -1.52 -1.65 16.32
N GLU A 9 -0.46 -0.85 16.51
CA GLU A 9 0.76 -0.93 15.72
C GLU A 9 1.73 -1.93 16.37
N SER A 10 2.33 -2.78 15.54
CA SER A 10 3.33 -3.77 15.96
C SER A 10 4.66 -3.44 15.30
N SER A 11 5.76 -3.53 16.06
CA SER A 11 7.11 -3.28 15.53
C SER A 11 7.75 -4.52 14.91
N SER A 12 7.11 -5.69 15.02
CA SER A 12 7.64 -6.94 14.46
C SER A 12 6.55 -7.85 13.89
N LEU A 13 6.92 -8.64 12.88
CA LEU A 13 6.05 -9.66 12.28
C LEU A 13 5.63 -10.71 13.32
N LYS A 14 6.57 -11.17 14.15
CA LYS A 14 6.28 -12.15 15.19
C LYS A 14 5.20 -11.66 16.17
N GLN A 15 5.28 -10.40 16.57
CA GLN A 15 4.28 -9.81 17.48
C GLN A 15 2.92 -9.67 16.78
N SER A 16 2.87 -9.27 15.51
CA SER A 16 1.59 -9.15 14.79
C SER A 16 0.94 -10.51 14.55
N GLU A 17 1.71 -11.55 14.24
CA GLU A 17 1.22 -12.94 14.13
C GLU A 17 0.66 -13.45 15.46
N GLN A 18 1.34 -13.17 16.57
CA GLN A 18 0.83 -13.50 17.90
C GLN A 18 -0.47 -12.75 18.20
N LEU A 19 -0.55 -11.46 17.89
CA LEU A 19 -1.79 -10.67 18.09
C LEU A 19 -2.96 -11.25 17.29
N LEU A 20 -2.74 -11.67 16.04
CA LEU A 20 -3.78 -12.29 15.19
C LEU A 20 -4.32 -13.61 15.76
N SER A 21 -3.54 -14.30 16.59
CA SER A 21 -3.97 -15.54 17.25
C SER A 21 -4.83 -15.31 18.51
N ILE A 22 -4.89 -14.07 19.03
CA ILE A 22 -5.61 -13.75 20.26
C ILE A 22 -7.11 -13.71 19.98
N THR A 23 -7.87 -14.45 20.80
CA THR A 23 -9.34 -14.52 20.72
C THR A 23 -10.04 -14.00 21.96
N LYS A 24 -9.29 -13.67 23.02
CA LYS A 24 -9.81 -13.12 24.28
C LYS A 24 -8.86 -12.08 24.88
N PHE A 25 -9.43 -11.08 25.53
CA PHE A 25 -8.70 -10.12 26.37
C PHE A 25 -9.28 -10.18 27.78
N GLY A 26 -8.57 -10.84 28.69
CA GLY A 26 -9.16 -11.31 29.94
C GLY A 26 -10.29 -12.32 29.66
N ASP A 27 -11.45 -12.10 30.27
CA ASP A 27 -12.65 -12.92 30.04
C ASP A 27 -13.51 -12.46 28.84
N ILE A 28 -13.11 -11.36 28.17
CA ILE A 28 -13.87 -10.77 27.08
C ILE A 28 -13.44 -11.40 25.75
N PRO A 29 -14.35 -12.00 24.97
CA PRO A 29 -14.03 -12.47 23.62
C PRO A 29 -13.76 -11.28 22.69
N ILE A 30 -12.71 -11.39 21.89
CA ILE A 30 -12.33 -10.37 20.90
C ILE A 30 -12.06 -11.02 19.54
N THR A 31 -11.99 -10.20 18.50
CA THR A 31 -11.52 -10.61 17.17
C THR A 31 -10.38 -9.69 16.76
N VAL A 32 -9.30 -10.28 16.27
CA VAL A 32 -8.16 -9.53 15.74
C VAL A 32 -8.05 -9.81 14.25
N SER A 33 -7.89 -8.74 13.46
CA SER A 33 -7.72 -8.82 12.02
C SER A 33 -6.73 -7.77 11.55
N ALA A 34 -5.91 -8.11 10.56
CA ALA A 34 -5.02 -7.14 9.93
C ALA A 34 -5.84 -6.01 9.27
N HIS A 35 -5.43 -4.76 9.48
CA HIS A 35 -6.13 -3.63 8.89
C HIS A 35 -5.94 -3.57 7.37
N ALA A 36 -7.03 -3.39 6.63
CA ALA A 36 -7.06 -3.53 5.17
C ALA A 36 -6.41 -2.38 4.38
N SER A 37 -5.94 -1.30 5.02
CA SER A 37 -5.30 -0.17 4.33
C SER A 37 -4.03 0.34 5.00
N LEU A 38 -3.86 0.13 6.31
CA LEU A 38 -2.78 0.72 7.10
C LEU A 38 -1.49 -0.11 7.06
N ASN A 39 -1.56 -1.32 6.48
CA ASN A 39 -0.41 -2.21 6.32
C ASN A 39 0.40 -1.93 5.04
N TYR A 40 0.00 -0.94 4.25
CA TYR A 40 0.68 -0.60 3.00
C TYR A 40 0.69 0.91 2.79
N THR A 41 1.73 1.39 2.14
CA THR A 41 1.83 2.79 1.71
C THR A 41 1.64 2.89 0.21
N ARG A 42 1.28 4.08 -0.28
CA ARG A 42 1.16 4.35 -1.70
C ARG A 42 2.01 5.53 -2.09
N GLY A 43 2.57 5.47 -3.29
CA GLY A 43 3.36 6.53 -3.89
C GLY A 43 2.93 6.83 -5.30
N VAL A 44 3.08 8.07 -5.72
CA VAL A 44 2.98 8.46 -7.13
C VAL A 44 4.37 8.76 -7.65
N MET A 45 4.74 8.05 -8.70
CA MET A 45 5.93 8.34 -9.50
C MET A 45 5.54 8.93 -10.84
N TRP A 46 6.45 9.71 -11.41
CA TRP A 46 6.31 10.32 -12.72
C TRP A 46 7.65 10.36 -13.43
N SER A 47 7.65 10.01 -14.71
CA SER A 47 8.77 10.18 -15.64
C SER A 47 8.25 10.19 -17.07
N ASP A 48 8.96 10.88 -17.97
CA ASP A 48 8.60 10.96 -19.38
C ASP A 48 8.64 9.60 -20.10
N GLU A 49 9.52 8.71 -19.65
CA GLU A 49 9.73 7.37 -20.23
C GLU A 49 8.63 6.37 -19.82
N PHE A 50 7.88 6.67 -18.76
CA PHE A 50 6.94 5.72 -18.19
C PHE A 50 5.81 5.33 -19.12
N LEU A 51 5.49 6.11 -20.16
CA LEU A 51 4.45 5.72 -21.12
C LEU A 51 4.75 4.40 -21.84
N MET A 52 6.03 4.01 -21.94
CA MET A 52 6.47 2.80 -22.62
C MET A 52 6.64 1.61 -21.68
N VAL A 53 6.51 1.81 -20.37
CA VAL A 53 6.69 0.79 -19.33
C VAL A 53 5.33 0.23 -18.93
N SER A 54 5.21 -1.09 -18.82
CA SER A 54 4.00 -1.74 -18.34
C SER A 54 3.88 -1.70 -16.81
N ASP A 55 2.66 -1.85 -16.28
CA ASP A 55 2.44 -1.91 -14.83
C ASP A 55 3.15 -3.12 -14.18
N ALA A 56 3.32 -4.22 -14.92
CA ALA A 56 4.05 -5.40 -14.44
C ALA A 56 5.56 -5.14 -14.30
N GLU A 57 6.16 -4.42 -15.25
CA GLU A 57 7.59 -4.05 -15.20
C GLU A 57 7.91 -3.17 -13.98
N PHE A 58 7.00 -2.27 -13.58
CA PHE A 58 7.20 -1.51 -12.34
C PHE A 58 7.26 -2.40 -11.10
N VAL A 59 6.47 -3.48 -11.06
CA VAL A 59 6.46 -4.40 -9.93
C VAL A 59 7.76 -5.21 -9.91
N SER A 60 8.21 -5.73 -11.05
CA SER A 60 9.45 -6.53 -11.11
C SER A 60 10.69 -5.69 -10.84
N GLU A 61 10.83 -4.51 -11.45
CA GLU A 61 12.02 -3.67 -11.30
C GLU A 61 12.12 -3.00 -9.92
N LEU A 62 10.98 -2.80 -9.24
CA LEU A 62 10.92 -2.14 -7.94
C LEU A 62 10.59 -3.10 -6.77
N GLU A 63 10.69 -4.41 -6.99
CA GLU A 63 10.44 -5.44 -5.97
C GLU A 63 11.39 -5.25 -4.76
N ALA A 64 12.64 -4.88 -5.02
CA ALA A 64 13.64 -4.60 -3.99
C ALA A 64 13.22 -3.46 -3.04
N GLN A 65 12.44 -2.50 -3.53
CA GLN A 65 11.87 -1.40 -2.74
C GLN A 65 10.50 -1.76 -2.13
N LYS A 66 10.12 -3.04 -2.14
CA LYS A 66 8.86 -3.57 -1.61
C LYS A 66 7.62 -3.15 -2.40
N VAL A 67 7.74 -2.83 -3.69
CA VAL A 67 6.56 -2.61 -4.54
C VAL A 67 5.86 -3.94 -4.81
N ILE A 68 4.56 -4.02 -4.49
CA ILE A 68 3.74 -5.22 -4.69
C ILE A 68 2.63 -5.04 -5.73
N ALA A 69 2.35 -3.79 -6.10
CA ALA A 69 1.45 -3.49 -7.20
C ALA A 69 1.78 -2.11 -7.79
N ALA A 70 1.60 -1.98 -9.09
CA ALA A 70 1.62 -0.70 -9.78
C ALA A 70 0.32 -0.53 -10.56
N ARG A 71 -0.10 0.73 -10.72
CA ARG A 71 -1.26 1.10 -11.52
C ARG A 71 -1.04 2.43 -12.20
N ARG A 72 -1.08 2.43 -13.54
CA ARG A 72 -1.05 3.67 -14.30
C ARG A 72 -2.29 4.51 -14.06
N ILE A 73 -2.09 5.81 -13.88
CA ILE A 73 -3.18 6.78 -13.89
C ILE A 73 -3.57 7.01 -15.35
N THR A 74 -4.86 6.86 -15.65
CA THR A 74 -5.42 7.14 -16.97
C THR A 74 -6.39 8.32 -16.88
N LEU A 75 -6.45 9.10 -17.96
CA LEU A 75 -7.43 10.17 -18.13
C LEU A 75 -8.57 9.64 -18.97
N LYS A 76 -9.81 9.97 -18.60
CA LYS A 76 -10.97 9.73 -19.45
C LYS A 76 -11.39 11.04 -20.10
N ARG A 77 -11.28 11.13 -21.42
CA ARG A 77 -11.64 12.31 -22.22
C ARG A 77 -12.42 11.87 -23.45
N ASP A 78 -13.59 12.44 -23.67
CA ASP A 78 -14.45 12.15 -24.82
C ASP A 78 -14.73 10.64 -25.02
N GLY A 79 -14.89 9.91 -23.91
CA GLY A 79 -15.12 8.46 -23.92
C GLY A 79 -13.85 7.61 -24.12
N GLN A 80 -12.72 8.20 -24.48
CA GLN A 80 -11.43 7.51 -24.62
C GLN A 80 -10.63 7.48 -23.32
N ILE A 81 -9.87 6.41 -23.13
CA ILE A 81 -8.93 6.23 -22.01
C ILE A 81 -7.53 6.56 -22.52
N ILE A 82 -6.92 7.60 -21.95
CA ILE A 82 -5.59 8.10 -22.34
C ILE A 82 -4.61 7.78 -21.21
N PRO A 83 -3.56 6.97 -21.44
CA PRO A 83 -2.55 6.70 -20.43
C PRO A 83 -1.75 7.96 -20.10
N THR A 84 -1.39 8.13 -18.83
CA THR A 84 -0.50 9.21 -18.39
C THR A 84 0.87 8.68 -18.00
N ARG A 85 1.80 9.61 -17.80
CA ARG A 85 3.15 9.36 -17.24
C ARG A 85 3.16 9.09 -15.74
N HIS A 86 2.02 9.21 -15.06
CA HIS A 86 1.92 9.00 -13.62
C HIS A 86 1.54 7.56 -13.30
N VAL A 87 2.26 6.96 -12.35
CA VAL A 87 2.02 5.59 -11.89
C VAL A 87 1.88 5.60 -10.37
N ILE A 88 0.82 4.94 -9.88
CA ILE A 88 0.61 4.71 -8.46
C ILE A 88 1.26 3.39 -8.10
N LEU A 89 2.18 3.41 -7.16
CA LEU A 89 2.81 2.23 -6.58
C LEU A 89 2.18 1.93 -5.22
N LYS A 90 2.00 0.64 -4.94
CA LYS A 90 1.62 0.10 -3.63
C LYS A 90 2.84 -0.61 -3.06
N PHE A 91 3.27 -0.19 -1.87
CA PHE A 91 4.42 -0.77 -1.19
C PHE A 91 3.95 -1.64 -0.02
N ASP A 92 4.55 -2.81 0.14
CA ASP A 92 4.37 -3.70 1.29
C ASP A 92 5.22 -3.22 2.49
N THR A 93 4.95 -1.99 2.89
CA THR A 93 5.54 -1.36 4.07
C THR A 93 4.60 -0.28 4.60
N THR A 94 4.55 -0.16 5.92
CA THR A 94 3.85 0.91 6.63
C THR A 94 4.69 2.19 6.75
N ALA A 95 6.00 2.08 6.54
CA ALA A 95 6.91 3.20 6.63
C ALA A 95 6.87 4.05 5.35
N LEU A 96 6.79 5.38 5.51
CA LEU A 96 6.91 6.32 4.41
C LEU A 96 8.36 6.34 3.91
N LEU A 97 8.62 5.71 2.75
CA LEU A 97 9.90 5.76 2.06
C LEU A 97 10.16 7.19 1.55
N LYS A 98 11.16 7.88 2.11
CA LYS A 98 11.60 9.17 1.56
C LYS A 98 12.43 8.91 0.31
N THR A 99 11.90 9.27 -0.85
CA THR A 99 12.65 9.26 -2.11
C THR A 99 12.36 10.53 -2.90
N ASN A 100 13.37 11.00 -3.64
CA ASN A 100 13.30 12.26 -4.38
C ASN A 100 12.39 12.18 -5.63
N TYR A 101 11.98 10.96 -6.02
CA TYR A 101 11.22 10.70 -7.24
C TYR A 101 9.78 10.21 -7.00
N CYS A 102 9.39 9.97 -5.74
CA CYS A 102 8.02 9.58 -5.38
C CYS A 102 7.43 10.60 -4.42
N ARG A 103 6.22 11.09 -4.71
CA ARG A 103 5.38 11.69 -3.67
C ARG A 103 4.56 10.59 -3.02
N LEU A 104 4.81 10.33 -1.74
CA LEU A 104 4.07 9.34 -0.97
C LEU A 104 2.86 9.97 -0.28
N TYR A 105 1.78 9.20 -0.21
CA TYR A 105 0.57 9.53 0.55
C TYR A 105 0.15 8.30 1.35
N GLN A 106 -0.10 8.48 2.64
CA GLN A 106 -0.79 7.50 3.48
C GLN A 106 -2.27 7.89 3.47
N LEU A 107 -3.15 6.98 3.02
CA LEU A 107 -4.59 7.18 2.96
C LEU A 107 -5.28 6.53 4.15
#